data_AF-A0A7J8STE5-F1
#
_entry.id   AF-A0A7J8STE5-F1
#
_cell.length_a   1.000
_cell.length_b   1.000
_cell.length_c   1.000
_cell.angle_alpha   90.00
_cell.angle_beta   90.00
_cell.angle_gamma   90.00
#
_symmetry.space_group_name_H-M   'P 1'
#
loop_
_entity.id
_entity.type
_entity.pdbx_description
1 polymer ?
#
loop_
_entity_poly.entity_id
_entity_poly.type
_entity_poly.pdbx_seq_one_letter_code
_entity_poly.pdbx_strand_id
1 'polypeptide(L)'
;RILHDGIIEATEDFSSIYCIGSGGYGTVYKAALPTGQMYGFCSHPKHSFLVYEFLERGSLKMVLSNNEQAKELDWKRRLNIVKGLANALSYMHHDRSQPIYNSSRHF
;
A
#
# COMPACT_ATOMS: atom_id res chain seq x y z
N ARG A 1 -5.71 -16.97 -7.54
CA ARG A 1 -6.15 -16.90 -6.14
C ARG A 1 -4.94 -17.16 -5.28
N ILE A 2 -4.65 -16.29 -4.32
CA ILE A 2 -3.50 -16.45 -3.44
C ILE A 2 -3.88 -17.48 -2.36
N LEU A 3 -2.97 -18.39 -2.04
CA LEU A 3 -3.18 -19.42 -1.03
C LEU A 3 -2.93 -18.82 0.36
N HIS A 4 -3.82 -19.14 1.31
CA HIS A 4 -3.72 -18.66 2.70
C HIS A 4 -2.40 -19.10 3.33
N ASP A 5 -2.09 -20.40 3.31
CA ASP A 5 -0.86 -20.96 3.88
C ASP A 5 0.41 -20.35 3.27
N GLY A 6 0.40 -20.06 1.96
CA GLY A 6 1.53 -19.41 1.29
C GLY A 6 1.79 -17.99 1.77
N ILE A 7 0.76 -17.26 2.24
CA ILE A 7 0.94 -15.93 2.86
C ILE A 7 1.50 -16.07 4.28
N ILE A 8 1.03 -17.06 5.05
CA ILE A 8 1.52 -17.33 6.40
C ILE A 8 3.01 -17.67 6.35
N GLU A 9 3.40 -18.57 5.45
CA GLU A 9 4.79 -18.97 5.25
C GLU A 9 5.66 -17.79 4.78
N ALA A 10 5.22 -17.05 3.77
CA ALA A 10 5.98 -15.92 3.21
C ALA A 10 6.13 -14.72 4.17
N THR A 11 5.38 -14.70 5.27
CA THR A 11 5.47 -13.68 6.33
C THR A 11 6.09 -14.22 7.63
N GLU A 12 6.54 -15.49 7.63
CA GLU A 12 7.00 -16.20 8.83
C GLU A 12 5.99 -16.08 9.98
N ASP A 13 4.74 -16.46 9.71
CA ASP A 13 3.61 -16.34 10.66
C ASP A 13 3.41 -14.91 11.18
N PHE A 14 3.40 -13.93 10.26
CA PHE A 14 3.28 -12.50 10.56
C PHE A 14 4.34 -11.98 11.54
N SER A 15 5.57 -12.46 11.39
CA SER A 15 6.72 -11.97 12.15
C SER A 15 6.84 -10.45 12.06
N SER A 16 7.10 -9.82 13.21
CA SER A 16 7.19 -8.36 13.33
C SER A 16 8.34 -7.77 12.51
N ILE A 17 9.34 -8.57 12.13
CA ILE A 17 10.46 -8.16 11.28
C ILE A 17 10.02 -7.74 9.88
N TYR A 18 8.89 -8.29 9.41
CA TYR A 18 8.31 -7.96 8.11
C TYR A 18 7.22 -6.88 8.18
N CYS A 19 6.88 -6.40 9.39
CA CYS A 19 5.87 -5.37 9.57
C CYS A 19 6.38 -4.02 9.04
N ILE A 20 5.65 -3.45 8.08
CA ILE A 20 5.96 -2.14 7.49
C ILE A 20 5.03 -1.02 7.97
N GLY A 21 3.98 -1.38 8.72
CA GLY A 21 3.09 -0.40 9.35
C GLY A 21 1.82 -1.03 9.90
N SER A 22 1.25 -0.40 10.93
CA SER A 22 -0.04 -0.76 11.52
C SER A 22 -0.96 0.47 11.59
N GLY A 23 -2.26 0.24 11.43
CA GLY A 23 -3.28 1.28 11.52
C GLY A 23 -4.66 0.70 11.82
N GLY A 24 -5.69 1.55 11.89
CA GLY A 24 -7.05 1.12 12.24
C GLY A 24 -7.68 0.09 11.30
N TYR A 25 -7.16 -0.04 10.08
CA TYR A 25 -7.64 -0.97 9.06
C TYR A 25 -6.87 -2.29 9.02
N GLY A 26 -5.81 -2.44 9.82
CA GLY A 26 -4.99 -3.64 9.89
C GLY A 26 -3.50 -3.35 9.90
N THR A 27 -2.72 -4.42 9.74
CA THR A 27 -1.26 -4.40 9.71
C THR A 27 -0.78 -4.81 8.33
N VAL A 28 0.25 -4.12 7.84
CA VAL A 28 0.85 -4.33 6.53
C VAL A 28 2.20 -5.02 6.72
N TYR A 29 2.41 -6.09 5.97
CA TYR A 29 3.63 -6.90 6.01
C TYR A 29 4.27 -6.96 4.62
N LYS A 30 5.60 -6.94 4.58
CA LYS A 30 6.37 -7.27 3.36
C LYS A 30 6.44 -8.80 3.24
N ALA A 31 6.16 -9.34 2.06
CA ALA A 31 6.23 -10.78 1.79
C ALA A 31 6.77 -11.02 0.38
N ALA A 32 7.54 -12.09 0.20
CA ALA A 32 7.98 -12.56 -1.10
C ALA A 32 7.14 -13.78 -1.50
N LEU A 33 6.11 -13.56 -2.32
CA LEU A 33 5.21 -14.64 -2.73
C LEU A 33 5.85 -15.51 -3.83
N PRO A 34 5.83 -16.86 -3.70
CA PRO A 34 6.44 -17.77 -4.69
C PRO A 34 5.84 -17.64 -6.09
N THR A 35 4.59 -17.19 -6.19
CA THR A 35 3.84 -17.09 -7.44
C THR A 35 4.17 -15.84 -8.25
N GLY A 36 4.97 -14.91 -7.71
CA GLY A 36 5.25 -13.60 -8.34
C GLY A 36 4.00 -12.73 -8.50
N GLN A 37 2.90 -13.06 -7.81
CA GLN A 37 1.65 -12.30 -7.91
C GLN A 37 1.79 -10.95 -7.21
N MET A 38 1.68 -9.88 -7.99
CA MET A 38 1.75 -8.50 -7.49
C MET A 38 0.41 -8.00 -6.94
N TYR A 39 -0.71 -8.58 -7.34
CA TYR A 39 -2.04 -8.12 -6.94
C TYR A 39 -2.97 -9.29 -6.65
N GLY A 40 -3.75 -9.19 -5.59
CA GLY A 40 -4.80 -10.16 -5.30
C GLY A 40 -5.40 -10.01 -3.93
N PHE A 41 -6.32 -10.92 -3.62
CA PHE A 41 -6.91 -11.04 -2.31
C PHE A 41 -6.98 -12.52 -1.91
N CYS A 42 -7.00 -12.77 -0.61
CA CYS A 42 -7.26 -14.07 -0.03
C CYS A 42 -8.30 -13.90 1.08
N SER A 43 -9.41 -14.63 0.98
CA SER A 43 -10.42 -14.68 2.04
C SER A 43 -10.42 -16.08 2.65
N HIS A 44 -10.19 -16.13 3.96
CA HIS A 44 -10.16 -17.33 4.79
C HIS A 44 -10.94 -17.05 6.09
N PRO A 45 -11.59 -18.06 6.73
CA PRO A 45 -12.43 -17.82 7.92
C PRO A 45 -11.75 -17.06 9.07
N LYS A 46 -10.44 -17.25 9.25
CA LYS A 46 -9.65 -16.56 10.30
C LYS A 46 -9.04 -15.25 9.82
N HIS A 47 -8.62 -15.17 8.56
CA HIS A 47 -7.84 -14.05 8.04
C HIS A 47 -8.34 -13.63 6.65
N SER A 48 -8.40 -12.32 6.42
CA SER A 48 -8.59 -11.74 5.09
C SER A 48 -7.37 -10.93 4.73
N PHE A 49 -6.79 -11.20 3.56
CA PHE A 49 -5.58 -10.56 3.07
C PHE A 49 -5.85 -9.83 1.77
N LEU A 50 -5.12 -8.74 1.62
CA LEU A 50 -5.09 -7.93 0.43
C LEU A 50 -3.63 -7.75 0.05
N VAL A 51 -3.30 -8.16 -1.16
CA VAL A 51 -1.92 -8.24 -1.66
C VAL A 51 -1.76 -7.23 -2.78
N TYR A 52 -0.72 -6.40 -2.64
CA TYR A 52 -0.35 -5.36 -3.59
C TYR A 52 1.15 -5.38 -3.83
N GLU A 53 1.55 -4.78 -4.94
CA GLU A 53 2.94 -4.59 -5.31
C GLU A 53 3.67 -3.79 -4.22
N PHE A 54 4.83 -4.30 -3.83
CA PHE A 54 5.67 -3.62 -2.85
C PHE A 54 6.39 -2.44 -3.50
N LEU A 55 6.19 -1.23 -2.96
CA LEU A 55 6.86 -0.02 -3.42
C LEU A 55 8.11 0.23 -2.59
N GLU A 56 9.29 -0.04 -3.18
CA GLU A 56 10.59 0.03 -2.49
C GLU A 56 10.92 1.40 -1.85
N ARG A 57 10.38 2.50 -2.41
CA ARG A 57 10.59 3.85 -1.84
C ARG A 57 9.70 4.17 -0.64
N GLY A 58 8.88 3.21 -0.19
CA GLY A 58 8.00 3.38 0.95
C GLY A 58 6.95 4.48 0.74
N SER A 59 6.44 5.00 1.86
CA SER A 59 5.42 6.06 1.82
C SER A 59 6.02 7.43 1.48
N LEU A 60 5.22 8.28 0.83
CA LEU A 60 5.63 9.66 0.55
C LEU A 60 5.96 10.44 1.85
N LYS A 61 5.26 10.13 2.96
CA LYS A 61 5.57 10.69 4.29
C LYS A 61 7.01 10.37 4.69
N MET A 62 7.43 9.11 4.58
CA MET A 62 8.79 8.67 4.91
C MET A 62 9.85 9.39 4.06
N VAL A 63 9.63 9.47 2.74
CA VAL A 63 10.56 10.15 1.82
C VAL A 63 10.68 11.64 2.15
N LEU A 64 9.57 12.31 2.45
CA LEU A 64 9.56 13.74 2.78
C LEU A 64 10.15 14.05 4.16
N SER A 65 10.08 13.10 5.10
CA SER A 65 10.68 13.24 6.44
C SER A 65 12.20 13.02 6.45
N ASN A 66 12.79 12.47 5.38
CA ASN A 66 14.23 12.31 5.23
C ASN A 66 14.82 13.42 4.35
N ASN A 67 15.66 14.28 4.92
CA ASN A 67 16.24 15.43 4.21
C ASN A 67 17.10 15.05 2.99
N GLU A 68 17.71 13.87 2.97
CA GLU A 68 18.52 13.41 1.83
C GLU A 68 17.61 12.95 0.70
N GLN A 69 16.64 12.07 0.99
CA GLN A 69 15.70 11.57 -0.02
C GLN A 69 14.75 12.68 -0.51
N ALA A 70 14.40 13.64 0.35
CA ALA A 70 13.55 14.77 -0.01
C ALA A 70 14.20 15.70 -1.04
N LYS A 71 15.54 15.73 -1.14
CA LYS A 71 16.28 16.47 -2.18
C LYS A 71 16.12 15.84 -3.56
N GLU A 72 15.95 14.51 -3.62
CA GLU A 72 15.66 13.82 -4.89
C GLU A 72 14.27 14.16 -5.44
N LEU A 73 13.37 14.64 -4.58
CA LEU A 73 12.07 15.17 -4.98
C LEU A 73 12.21 16.65 -5.34
N ASP A 74 12.83 16.93 -6.48
CA ASP A 74 12.87 18.27 -7.05
C ASP A 74 11.45 18.82 -7.31
N TRP A 75 11.36 20.12 -7.61
CA TRP A 75 10.08 20.78 -7.83
C TRP A 75 9.26 20.11 -8.94
N LYS A 76 9.91 19.68 -10.02
CA LYS A 76 9.25 19.01 -11.15
C LYS A 76 8.64 17.67 -10.74
N ARG A 77 9.37 16.85 -9.97
CA ARG A 77 8.88 15.58 -9.42
C ARG A 77 7.73 15.79 -8.44
N ARG A 78 7.82 16.79 -7.55
CA ARG A 78 6.73 17.15 -6.62
C ARG A 78 5.45 17.53 -7.37
N LEU A 79 5.57 18.37 -8.40
CA LEU A 79 4.44 18.73 -9.25
C LEU A 79 3.82 17.52 -9.94
N ASN A 80 4.64 16.58 -10.44
CA ASN A 80 4.13 15.36 -11.05
C ASN A 80 3.38 14.46 -10.06
N ILE A 81 3.89 14.33 -8.82
CA ILE A 81 3.21 13.58 -7.75
C ILE A 81 1.85 14.21 -7.44
N VAL A 82 1.79 15.53 -7.25
CA VAL A 82 0.53 16.25 -6.95
C VAL A 82 -0.47 16.10 -8.10
N LYS A 83 -0.04 16.28 -9.35
CA LYS A 83 -0.90 16.09 -10.52
C LYS A 83 -1.42 14.65 -10.62
N GLY A 84 -0.56 13.66 -10.40
CA GLY A 84 -0.95 12.25 -10.39
C GLY A 84 -2.01 11.95 -9.33
N LEU A 85 -1.81 12.43 -8.10
CA LEU A 85 -2.78 12.29 -7.01
C LEU A 85 -4.11 12.97 -7.32
N ALA A 86 -4.09 14.21 -7.83
CA ALA A 86 -5.30 14.95 -8.21
C ALA A 86 -6.08 14.22 -9.30
N ASN A 87 -5.39 13.69 -10.32
CA ASN A 87 -6.02 12.93 -11.39
C ASN A 87 -6.63 11.62 -10.89
N ALA A 88 -5.92 10.87 -10.04
CA ALA A 88 -6.44 9.63 -9.46
C ALA A 88 -7.66 9.88 -8.58
N LEU A 89 -7.63 10.92 -7.73
CA LEU A 89 -8.77 11.33 -6.92
C LEU A 89 -9.95 11.78 -7.78
N SER A 90 -9.70 12.56 -8.82
CA SER A 90 -10.72 12.99 -9.78
C SER A 90 -11.39 11.79 -10.45
N TYR A 91 -10.59 10.82 -10.92
CA TYR A 91 -11.07 9.57 -11.53
C TYR A 91 -11.96 8.77 -10.56
N MET A 92 -11.53 8.60 -9.31
CA MET A 92 -12.32 7.87 -8.31
C MET A 92 -13.65 8.54 -7.97
N HIS A 93 -13.75 9.86 -8.12
CA HIS A 93 -14.93 10.65 -7.76
C HIS A 93 -15.90 10.89 -8.93
N HIS A 94 -15.44 10.90 -10.19
CA HIS A 94 -16.28 11.29 -11.34
C HIS A 94 -16.62 10.16 -12.31
N ASP A 95 -15.83 9.08 -12.41
CA ASP A 95 -16.01 8.02 -13.43
C ASP A 95 -16.65 6.72 -12.90
N ARG A 96 -17.18 6.71 -11.66
CA ARG A 96 -17.83 5.55 -11.05
C ARG A 96 -19.26 5.88 -10.66
N SER A 97 -20.21 5.03 -11.07
CA SER A 97 -21.63 5.09 -10.67
C SER A 97 -21.89 4.87 -9.17
N GLN A 98 -20.85 4.55 -8.39
CA GLN A 98 -20.85 4.60 -6.91
C GLN A 98 -19.47 5.11 -6.41
N PRO A 99 -19.40 6.31 -5.82
CA PRO A 99 -18.13 6.88 -5.35
C PRO A 99 -17.60 6.15 -4.11
N ILE A 100 -16.30 5.84 -4.09
CA ILE A 100 -15.60 5.29 -2.93
C ILE A 100 -15.20 6.46 -2.03
N TYR A 101 -15.93 6.69 -0.93
CA TYR A 101 -15.59 7.74 0.02
C TYR A 101 -14.37 7.31 0.87
N ASN A 102 -13.17 7.72 0.47
CA ASN A 102 -11.96 7.55 1.27
C ASN A 102 -11.93 8.57 2.42
N SER A 103 -12.52 8.22 3.56
CA SER A 103 -12.45 9.04 4.77
C SER A 103 -11.35 8.55 5.70
N SER A 104 -10.12 8.97 5.42
CA SER A 104 -9.07 9.03 6.43
C SER A 104 -9.32 10.23 7.36
N ARG A 105 -10.41 10.19 8.13
CA ARG A 105 -10.55 11.00 9.34
C ARG A 105 -9.92 10.19 10.47
N HIS A 106 -8.70 10.55 10.86
CA HIS A 106 -8.19 10.59 12.22
C HIS A 106 -6.69 10.92 12.11
N PHE A 107 -6.40 12.22 12.26
CA PHE A 107 -5.10 12.71 12.70
C PHE A 107 -4.94 12.41 14.19
#